data_AF-A0AAX6HCB5-F1
#
_entry.id   AF-A0AAX6HCB5-F1
#
_cell.length_a   1.000
_cell.length_b   1.000
_cell.length_c   1.000
_cell.angle_alpha   90.00
_cell.angle_beta   90.00
_cell.angle_gamma   90.00
#
_symmetry.space_group_name_H-M   'P 1'
#
loop_
_entity.id
_entity.type
_entity.pdbx_description
1 polymer ?
#
loop_
_entity_poly.entity_id
_entity_poly.type
_entity_poly.pdbx_seq_one_letter_code
_entity_poly.pdbx_strand_id
1 'polypeptide(L)'
;MDIVDGLFVERFDHLNENCKKELEAINRQYPFEPLKYLRLTFGEGIQMLKEAGVDVDPLGEEIKLGRLVLEKYNTEFYILHRFPLAVRPFYTMPCYDDSRYSNSFDVFIRGEEIISGVKECTRPTS
;
A
#
# COMPACT_ATOMS: atom_id res chain seq x y z
N MET A 1 15.97 -11.42 -4.70
CA MET A 1 15.13 -10.26 -4.37
C MET A 1 14.03 -10.18 -5.42
N ASP A 2 13.17 -11.22 -5.58
CA ASP A 2 12.54 -11.42 -6.91
C ASP A 2 11.10 -11.95 -6.95
N ILE A 3 10.60 -12.63 -5.90
CA ILE A 3 9.26 -13.26 -5.99
C ILE A 3 8.14 -12.30 -5.58
N VAL A 4 8.37 -11.54 -4.51
CA VAL A 4 7.39 -10.57 -4.00
C VAL A 4 7.28 -9.38 -4.94
N ASP A 5 8.40 -8.93 -5.50
CA ASP A 5 8.43 -7.85 -6.47
C ASP A 5 7.72 -8.22 -7.77
N GLY A 6 7.99 -9.41 -8.31
CA GLY A 6 7.27 -9.94 -9.47
C GLY A 6 5.78 -10.09 -9.22
N LEU A 7 5.38 -10.63 -8.05
CA LEU A 7 3.97 -10.81 -7.71
C LEU A 7 3.21 -9.49 -7.57
N PHE A 8 3.84 -8.45 -7.02
CA PHE A 8 3.20 -7.15 -6.90
C PHE A 8 3.09 -6.46 -8.25
N VAL A 9 4.14 -6.45 -9.07
CA VAL A 9 4.08 -5.91 -10.43
C VAL A 9 3.00 -6.63 -11.25
N GLU A 10 2.99 -7.96 -11.21
CA GLU A 10 2.00 -8.76 -11.93
C GLU A 10 0.58 -8.49 -11.41
N ARG A 11 0.38 -8.36 -10.09
CA ARG A 11 -0.93 -8.00 -9.54
C ARG A 11 -1.38 -6.60 -9.90
N PHE A 12 -0.47 -5.63 -10.02
CA PHE A 12 -0.83 -4.25 -10.37
C PHE A 12 -1.05 -4.08 -11.86
N ASP A 13 -0.27 -4.75 -12.69
CA ASP A 13 -0.56 -4.87 -14.12
C ASP A 13 -1.90 -5.58 -14.30
N HIS A 14 -2.16 -6.65 -13.55
CA HIS A 14 -3.45 -7.32 -13.53
C HIS A 14 -4.58 -6.40 -13.03
N LEU A 15 -4.35 -5.53 -12.04
CA LEU A 15 -5.34 -4.57 -11.55
C LEU A 15 -5.62 -3.47 -12.60
N ASN A 16 -4.58 -2.96 -13.25
CA ASN A 16 -4.69 -2.00 -14.35
C ASN A 16 -5.34 -2.60 -15.59
N GLU A 17 -5.17 -3.89 -15.83
CA GLU A 17 -5.74 -4.58 -16.99
C GLU A 17 -7.17 -5.09 -16.73
N ASN A 18 -7.42 -5.66 -15.55
CA ASN A 18 -8.65 -6.40 -15.23
C ASN A 18 -9.61 -5.63 -14.31
N CYS A 19 -9.10 -4.69 -13.50
CA CYS A 19 -9.93 -3.86 -12.61
C CYS A 19 -10.18 -2.46 -13.17
N LYS A 20 -10.11 -2.29 -14.50
CA LYS A 20 -10.36 -0.99 -15.17
C LYS A 20 -11.71 -0.38 -14.83
N LYS A 21 -12.74 -1.20 -14.62
CA LYS A 21 -14.10 -0.73 -14.30
C LYS A 21 -14.19 -0.16 -12.89
N GLU A 22 -13.51 -0.78 -11.94
CA GLU A 22 -13.40 -0.35 -10.55
C GLU A 22 -12.54 0.92 -10.47
N LEU A 23 -11.43 0.94 -11.20
CA LEU A 23 -10.58 2.13 -11.34
C LEU A 23 -11.33 3.29 -12.01
N GLU A 24 -12.14 3.04 -13.04
CA GLU A 24 -13.02 4.04 -13.65
C GLU A 24 -14.13 4.51 -12.71
N ALA A 25 -14.70 3.62 -11.89
CA ALA A 25 -15.69 3.99 -10.88
C ALA A 25 -15.09 4.90 -9.81
N ILE A 26 -13.88 4.59 -9.36
CA ILE A 26 -13.09 5.45 -8.46
C ILE A 26 -12.77 6.77 -9.17
N ASN A 27 -12.36 6.75 -10.44
CA ASN A 27 -12.03 7.95 -11.22
C ASN A 27 -13.25 8.88 -11.42
N ARG A 28 -14.46 8.32 -11.51
CA ARG A 28 -15.70 9.11 -11.57
C ARG A 28 -16.01 9.84 -10.26
N GLN A 29 -15.67 9.26 -9.12
CA GLN A 29 -15.88 9.87 -7.81
C GLN A 29 -14.71 10.80 -7.43
N TYR A 30 -13.49 10.42 -7.81
CA TYR A 30 -12.24 11.09 -7.50
C TYR A 30 -11.36 11.14 -8.76
N PRO A 31 -11.37 12.23 -9.55
CA PRO A 31 -10.61 12.32 -10.78
C PRO A 31 -9.11 12.20 -10.54
N PHE A 32 -8.44 11.25 -11.20
CA PHE A 32 -6.99 11.04 -11.13
C PHE A 32 -6.37 10.81 -12.53
N GLU A 33 -5.10 11.19 -12.70
CA GLU A 33 -4.34 10.92 -13.92
C GLU A 33 -4.01 9.42 -14.08
N PRO A 34 -3.70 8.91 -15.29
CA PRO A 34 -3.40 7.50 -15.50
C PRO A 34 -2.39 6.96 -14.47
N LEU A 35 -2.76 5.85 -13.82
CA LEU A 35 -2.11 5.28 -12.64
C LEU A 35 -0.58 5.25 -12.72
N LYS A 36 0.04 6.29 -12.14
CA LYS A 36 1.47 6.31 -11.86
C LYS A 36 1.66 5.85 -10.43
N TYR A 37 1.73 4.54 -10.23
CA TYR A 37 1.78 3.99 -8.88
C TYR A 37 3.19 4.04 -8.30
N LEU A 38 3.29 4.53 -7.07
CA LEU A 38 4.51 4.44 -6.27
C LEU A 38 4.34 3.34 -5.22
N ARG A 39 5.31 2.43 -5.14
CA ARG A 39 5.35 1.40 -4.10
C ARG A 39 6.34 1.82 -3.01
N LEU A 40 5.86 1.86 -1.78
CA LEU A 40 6.65 2.17 -0.60
C LEU A 40 6.43 1.09 0.45
N THR A 41 7.50 0.64 1.10
CA THR A 41 7.35 -0.17 2.31
C THR A 41 6.85 0.71 3.45
N PHE A 42 6.15 0.11 4.44
CA PHE A 42 5.77 0.83 5.64
C PHE A 42 6.97 1.50 6.32
N GLY A 43 8.12 0.82 6.33
CA GLY A 43 9.38 1.39 6.85
C GLY A 43 9.84 2.63 6.09
N GLU A 44 9.76 2.64 4.76
CA GLU A 44 10.09 3.82 3.94
C GLU A 44 9.10 4.97 4.16
N GLY A 45 7.80 4.68 4.29
CA GLY A 45 6.79 5.69 4.61
C GLY A 45 7.08 6.37 5.95
N ILE A 46 7.37 5.59 7.00
CA ILE A 46 7.77 6.10 8.32
C ILE A 46 9.07 6.91 8.24
N GLN A 47 10.03 6.46 7.43
CA GLN A 47 11.29 7.20 7.22
C GLN A 47 11.04 8.56 6.56
N MET A 48 10.16 8.63 5.56
CA MET A 48 9.77 9.89 4.92
C MET A 48 9.10 10.85 5.92
N LEU A 49 8.25 10.34 6.81
CA LEU A 49 7.60 11.13 7.86
C LEU A 49 8.61 11.67 8.88
N LYS A 50 9.58 10.84 9.28
CA LYS A 50 10.68 11.27 10.17
C LYS A 50 11.58 12.33 9.54
N GLU A 51 11.91 12.18 8.26
CA GLU A 51 12.71 13.16 7.51
C GLU A 51 11.99 14.51 7.38
N ALA A 52 10.66 14.48 7.28
CA ALA A 52 9.82 15.68 7.31
C ALA A 52 9.63 16.28 8.72
N GLY A 53 10.25 15.69 9.75
CA GLY A 53 10.18 16.18 11.13
C GLY A 53 8.83 15.96 11.80
N VAL A 54 8.06 14.96 11.35
CA VAL A 54 6.75 14.65 11.92
C VAL A 54 6.88 13.65 13.06
N ASP A 55 6.24 13.93 14.19
CA ASP A 55 6.15 13.01 15.32
C ASP A 55 5.11 11.93 15.02
N VAL A 56 5.55 10.67 15.06
CA VAL A 56 4.92 9.55 14.35
C VAL A 56 3.67 9.07 15.10
N ASP A 57 2.48 9.57 14.72
CA ASP A 57 1.19 9.13 15.28
C ASP A 57 0.37 8.33 14.24
N PRO A 58 0.14 7.01 14.43
CA PRO A 58 -0.32 6.08 13.40
C PRO A 58 -1.58 6.44 12.60
N LEU A 59 -2.45 7.31 13.12
CA LEU A 59 -3.77 7.59 12.52
C LEU A 59 -3.86 8.96 11.82
N GLY A 60 -2.88 9.85 12.01
CA GLY A 60 -2.88 11.22 11.46
C GLY A 60 -1.81 11.47 10.40
N GLU A 61 -0.99 10.46 10.11
CA GLU A 61 0.22 10.58 9.28
C GLU A 61 -0.06 10.32 7.78
N GLU A 62 -1.14 9.62 7.44
CA GLU A 62 -1.45 9.17 6.07
C GLU A 62 -1.65 10.34 5.11
N ILE A 63 -2.38 11.38 5.55
CA ILE A 63 -2.57 12.62 4.78
C ILE A 63 -1.23 13.34 4.55
N LYS A 64 -0.36 13.37 5.57
CA LYS A 64 0.96 14.01 5.44
C LYS A 64 1.87 13.21 4.52
N LEU A 65 1.86 11.89 4.64
CA LEU A 65 2.61 11.01 3.77
C LEU A 65 2.15 11.15 2.31
N GLY A 66 0.84 11.25 2.08
CA GLY A 66 0.29 11.53 0.75
C GLY A 66 0.80 12.84 0.15
N ARG A 67 0.92 13.90 0.96
CA ARG A 67 1.54 15.17 0.51
C ARG A 67 3.02 15.01 0.18
N LEU A 68 3.78 14.33 1.03
CA LEU A 68 5.20 14.08 0.78
C LEU A 68 5.43 13.25 -0.50
N VAL A 69 4.56 12.27 -0.73
CA VAL A 69 4.59 11.45 -1.96
C VAL A 69 4.27 12.31 -3.18
N LEU A 70 3.27 13.17 -3.10
CA LEU A 70 2.92 14.11 -4.18
C LEU A 70 4.08 15.06 -4.48
N GLU A 71 4.68 15.67 -3.47
CA GLU A 71 5.79 16.62 -3.64
C GLU A 71 7.05 15.96 -4.22
N LYS A 72 7.37 14.74 -3.78
CA LYS A 72 8.62 14.05 -4.17
C LYS A 72 8.51 13.26 -5.47
N TYR A 73 7.33 12.69 -5.76
CA TYR A 73 7.14 11.75 -6.87
C TYR A 73 6.09 12.20 -7.89
N ASN A 74 5.41 13.34 -7.64
CA ASN A 74 4.35 13.88 -8.48
C ASN A 74 3.27 12.83 -8.79
N THR A 75 2.86 12.08 -7.76
CA THR A 75 1.76 11.12 -7.82
C THR A 75 0.89 11.22 -6.58
N GLU A 76 -0.42 11.12 -6.80
CA GLU A 76 -1.41 11.06 -5.73
C GLU A 76 -1.72 9.61 -5.36
N PHE A 77 -1.23 8.64 -6.14
CA PHE A 77 -1.52 7.22 -5.98
C PHE A 77 -0.26 6.47 -5.53
N TYR A 78 -0.32 5.88 -4.35
CA TYR A 78 0.76 5.07 -3.81
C TYR A 78 0.26 3.94 -2.94
N ILE A 79 1.15 2.99 -2.70
CA ILE A 79 0.84 1.72 -2.08
C ILE A 79 1.84 1.49 -0.98
N LEU A 80 1.32 1.32 0.23
CA LEU A 80 2.12 0.88 1.36
C LEU A 80 2.01 -0.63 1.46
N HIS A 81 3.15 -1.30 1.61
CA HIS A 81 3.19 -2.74 1.83
C HIS A 81 4.20 -3.11 2.92
N ARG A 82 4.15 -4.37 3.39
CA ARG A 82 4.99 -4.86 4.50
C ARG A 82 4.71 -4.11 5.80
N PHE A 83 3.45 -4.09 6.21
CA PHE A 83 3.10 -3.56 7.51
C PHE A 83 3.66 -4.44 8.63
N PRO A 84 3.91 -3.91 9.83
CA PRO A 84 4.24 -4.73 10.99
C PRO A 84 3.09 -5.72 11.24
N LEU A 85 3.41 -7.01 11.40
CA LEU A 85 2.38 -8.03 11.65
C LEU A 85 1.62 -7.73 12.95
N ALA A 86 2.28 -7.11 13.93
CA ALA A 86 1.70 -6.73 15.21
C ALA A 86 0.52 -5.75 15.13
N VAL A 87 0.42 -4.97 14.05
CA VAL A 87 -0.69 -4.00 13.86
C VAL A 87 -1.80 -4.53 12.96
N ARG A 88 -1.68 -5.78 12.47
CA ARG A 88 -2.65 -6.39 11.57
C ARG A 88 -3.46 -7.50 12.26
N PRO A 89 -4.66 -7.82 11.75
CA PRO A 89 -5.48 -8.90 12.31
C PRO A 89 -4.77 -10.25 12.29
N PHE A 90 -5.10 -11.12 13.24
CA PHE A 90 -4.41 -12.41 13.48
C PHE A 90 -4.40 -13.37 12.27
N TYR A 91 -5.32 -13.22 11.32
CA TYR A 91 -5.41 -14.05 10.12
C TYR A 91 -4.47 -13.60 8.99
N THR A 92 -3.74 -12.50 9.20
CA THR A 92 -2.79 -11.93 8.23
C THR A 92 -1.58 -12.82 8.10
N MET A 93 -1.24 -13.24 6.87
CA MET A 93 -0.08 -14.08 6.65
C MET A 93 1.23 -13.27 6.80
N PRO A 94 2.22 -13.76 7.58
CA PRO A 94 3.53 -13.13 7.65
C PRO A 94 4.24 -13.14 6.28
N CYS A 95 5.13 -12.19 6.07
CA CYS A 95 6.06 -12.19 4.95
C CYS A 95 6.96 -13.43 5.03
N TYR A 96 7.22 -14.04 3.87
CA TYR A 96 8.04 -15.26 3.78
C TYR A 96 9.51 -15.01 4.17
N ASP A 97 9.99 -13.80 3.91
CA ASP A 97 11.36 -13.36 4.14
C ASP A 97 11.60 -12.75 5.53
N ASP A 98 10.58 -12.17 6.17
CA ASP A 98 10.66 -11.64 7.54
C ASP A 98 9.30 -11.73 8.25
N SER A 99 9.22 -12.57 9.27
CA SER A 99 7.99 -12.85 10.01
C SER A 99 7.50 -11.67 10.87
N ARG A 100 8.30 -10.62 11.03
CA ARG A 100 7.88 -9.38 11.71
C ARG A 100 6.94 -8.53 10.85
N TYR A 101 6.97 -8.73 9.54
CA TYR A 101 6.13 -8.02 8.58
C TYR A 101 5.02 -8.92 8.05
N SER A 102 3.90 -8.31 7.67
CA SER A 102 2.78 -8.97 7.02
C SER A 102 2.83 -8.84 5.52
N ASN A 103 2.31 -9.85 4.82
CA ASN A 103 2.03 -9.78 3.39
C ASN A 103 0.69 -9.08 3.14
N SER A 104 0.59 -7.86 3.65
CA SER A 104 -0.55 -6.95 3.47
C SER A 104 -0.11 -5.68 2.74
N PHE A 105 -1.07 -5.02 2.10
CA PHE A 105 -0.88 -3.76 1.42
C PHE A 105 -2.12 -2.88 1.55
N ASP A 106 -1.90 -1.58 1.63
CA ASP A 106 -2.95 -0.57 1.62
C ASP A 106 -2.67 0.39 0.46
N VAL A 107 -3.72 0.77 -0.27
CA VAL A 107 -3.68 1.67 -1.42
C VAL A 107 -4.24 3.01 -0.99
N PHE A 108 -3.45 4.05 -1.25
CA PHE A 108 -3.78 5.42 -0.88
C PHE A 108 -3.98 6.27 -2.13
N ILE A 109 -5.00 7.12 -2.07
CA ILE A 109 -5.23 8.20 -3.04
C ILE A 109 -5.29 9.50 -2.25
N ARG A 110 -4.41 10.45 -2.56
CA ARG A 110 -4.33 11.76 -1.87
C ARG A 110 -4.12 11.67 -0.35
N GLY A 111 -3.54 10.57 0.11
CA GLY A 111 -3.34 10.30 1.53
C GLY A 111 -4.58 9.78 2.27
N GLU A 112 -5.63 9.38 1.53
CA GLU A 112 -6.77 8.63 2.07
C GLU A 112 -6.68 7.16 1.64
N GLU A 113 -6.90 6.23 2.57
CA GLU A 113 -6.99 4.81 2.27
C GLU A 113 -8.25 4.52 1.45
N ILE A 114 -8.10 3.89 0.29
CA ILE A 114 -9.23 3.49 -0.57
C ILE A 114 -9.41 1.98 -0.55
N ILE A 115 -8.32 1.22 -0.47
CA ILE A 115 -8.34 -0.25 -0.52
C ILE A 115 -7.29 -0.81 0.43
N SER A 116 -7.69 -1.70 1.34
CA SER A 116 -6.78 -2.59 2.07
C SER A 116 -6.89 -4.02 1.57
N GLY A 117 -5.74 -4.65 1.36
CA GLY A 117 -5.62 -6.01 0.89
C GLY A 117 -4.71 -6.84 1.78
N VAL A 118 -5.17 -8.03 2.16
CA VAL A 118 -4.40 -8.98 2.95
C VAL A 118 -4.37 -10.32 2.24
N LYS A 119 -3.20 -10.98 2.18
CA LYS A 119 -3.16 -12.39 1.82
C LYS A 119 -3.60 -13.22 3.02
N GLU A 120 -4.83 -13.71 2.97
CA GLU A 120 -5.40 -14.59 4.00
C GLU A 120 -4.72 -15.96 4.00
N CYS A 121 -4.56 -16.52 5.20
CA CYS A 121 -4.02 -17.84 5.41
C CYS A 121 -5.10 -18.88 5.07
N THR A 122 -5.15 -19.37 3.83
CA THR A 122 -5.95 -20.56 3.48
C THR A 122 -5.21 -21.81 3.93
N ARG A 123 -5.21 -22.11 5.22
CA ARG A 123 -4.91 -23.48 5.70
C ARG A 123 -6.24 -24.16 6.04
N PRO A 124 -6.68 -25.17 5.26
CA PRO A 124 -7.68 -26.08 5.78
C PRO A 124 -7.00 -26.86 6.90
N THR A 125 -7.49 -26.69 8.13
CA THR A 125 -7.15 -27.57 9.25
C THR A 125 -7.58 -28.98 8.85
N SER A 126 -6.59 -29.86 8.66
CA SER A 126 -6.78 -31.30 8.47
C SER A 126 -7.22 -31.96 9.77
#